data_AF-A0A2E2PHY9-F1
#
_entry.id   AF-A0A2E2PHY9-F1
#
_cell.length_a   1.000
_cell.length_b   1.000
_cell.length_c   1.000
_cell.angle_alpha   90.00
_cell.angle_beta   90.00
_cell.angle_gamma   90.00
#
_symmetry.space_group_name_H-M   'P 1'
#
loop_
_entity.id
_entity.type
_entity.pdbx_description
1 polymer ?
#
loop_
_entity_poly.entity_id
_entity_poly.type
_entity_poly.pdbx_seq_one_letter_code
_entity_poly.pdbx_strand_id
1 'polypeptide(L)' 'PDECIDCGACISECPVGAIFEETEVPENLIHWIEKNEDEAVDAEPAEGMSPVLGP' A
#
# COMPACT_ATOMS: atom_id res chain seq x y z
N PRO A 1 6.15 -10.21 7.68
CA PRO A 1 6.04 -9.71 9.07
C PRO A 1 4.57 -9.45 9.34
N ASP A 2 4.13 -9.44 10.60
CA ASP A 2 2.72 -9.17 10.93
C ASP A 2 2.35 -7.68 10.73
N GLU A 3 3.36 -6.80 10.61
CA GLU A 3 3.24 -5.36 10.34
C GLU A 3 4.33 -4.89 9.35
N CYS A 4 4.22 -3.65 8.86
CA CYS A 4 5.26 -3.02 8.03
C CYS A 4 6.59 -2.91 8.80
N ILE A 5 7.71 -3.07 8.09
CA ILE A 5 9.07 -2.97 8.67
C ILE A 5 9.99 -2.04 7.86
N ASP A 6 9.41 -1.21 7.00
CA ASP A 6 10.11 -0.20 6.19
C ASP A 6 11.27 -0.77 5.35
N CYS A 7 11.07 -1.96 4.76
CA CYS A 7 12.08 -2.62 3.94
C CYS A 7 12.10 -2.17 2.47
N GLY A 8 11.08 -1.43 2.03
CA GLY A 8 10.95 -0.89 0.68
C GLY A 8 10.72 -1.92 -0.44
N ALA A 9 10.68 -3.23 -0.14
CA ALA A 9 10.61 -4.27 -1.17
C ALA A 9 9.32 -4.20 -2.02
N CYS A 10 8.19 -3.81 -1.43
CA CYS A 10 6.92 -3.69 -2.13
C CYS A 10 6.88 -2.52 -3.13
N ILE A 11 7.66 -1.47 -2.90
CA ILE A 11 7.65 -0.24 -3.72
C ILE A 11 8.08 -0.57 -5.16
N SER A 12 9.17 -1.33 -5.33
CA SER A 12 9.67 -1.70 -6.66
C SER A 12 8.83 -2.75 -7.38
N GLU A 13 8.09 -3.58 -6.62
CA GLU A 13 7.27 -4.67 -7.17
C GLU A 13 5.90 -4.18 -7.64
N CYS A 14 5.41 -3.03 -7.17
CA CYS A 14 4.10 -2.51 -7.55
C CYS A 14 4.10 -2.04 -9.03
N PRO A 15 3.36 -2.72 -9.93
CA PRO A 15 3.42 -2.42 -11.37
C PRO A 15 2.80 -1.07 -11.73
N VAL A 16 1.96 -0.51 -10.84
CA VAL A 16 1.24 0.75 -11.05
C VAL A 16 1.81 1.90 -10.20
N GLY A 17 2.84 1.64 -9.39
CA GLY A 17 3.50 2.67 -8.56
C GLY A 17 2.58 3.29 -7.50
N ALA A 18 1.75 2.48 -6.83
CA ALA A 18 0.78 2.96 -5.84
C ALA A 18 1.30 2.97 -4.39
N ILE A 19 2.51 2.47 -4.13
CA ILE A 19 3.06 2.33 -2.78
C ILE A 19 4.12 3.42 -2.56
N PHE A 20 4.02 4.10 -1.42
CA PHE A 20 4.90 5.19 -1.00
C PHE A 20 5.40 4.94 0.43
N GLU A 21 6.58 5.44 0.76
CA GLU A 21 6.99 5.67 2.14
C GLU A 21 6.02 6.67 2.78
N GLU A 22 5.73 6.54 4.08
CA GLU A 22 4.77 7.40 4.79
C GLU A 22 5.09 8.90 4.62
N THR A 23 6.38 9.23 4.66
CA THR A 23 6.88 10.61 4.51
C THR A 23 6.84 11.16 3.08
N GLU A 24 6.59 10.31 2.09
CA GLU A 24 6.61 10.65 0.66
C GLU A 24 5.20 10.59 0.02
N VAL A 25 4.16 10.35 0.81
CA VAL A 25 2.77 10.31 0.33
C VAL A 25 2.38 11.70 -0.22
N PRO A 26 1.91 11.79 -1.47
CA PRO A 26 1.40 13.05 -2.04
C PRO A 26 0.28 13.66 -1.19
N GLU A 27 0.22 14.99 -1.12
CA GLU A 27 -0.75 15.70 -0.24
C GLU A 27 -2.21 15.26 -0.45
N ASN A 28 -2.60 15.01 -1.70
CA ASN A 28 -3.95 14.58 -2.06
C ASN A 28 -4.26 13.12 -1.67
N LEU A 29 -3.26 12.36 -1.24
CA LEU A 29 -3.35 10.94 -0.86
C LEU A 29 -3.09 10.71 0.63
N ILE A 30 -2.77 11.73 1.43
CA ILE A 30 -2.46 11.59 2.87
C ILE A 30 -3.56 10.85 3.64
N HIS A 31 -4.83 11.01 3.27
CA HIS A 31 -5.95 10.31 3.89
C HIS A 31 -5.88 8.77 3.79
N TRP A 32 -5.05 8.22 2.90
CA TRP A 32 -4.80 6.78 2.80
C TRP A 32 -3.91 6.24 3.93
N ILE A 33 -3.17 7.10 4.65
CA ILE A 33 -2.31 6.65 5.76
C ILE A 33 -3.17 6.03 6.87
N GLU A 34 -4.13 6.80 7.41
CA GLU A 34 -5.07 6.33 8.44
C GLU A 34 -5.90 5.14 7.94
N LYS A 35 -6.38 5.20 6.70
CA LYS A 35 -7.15 4.10 6.11
C LYS A 35 -6.34 2.80 6.01
N ASN A 36 -5.07 2.87 5.63
CA ASN A 36 -4.22 1.69 5.55
C ASN A 36 -3.90 1.13 6.94
N GLU A 37 -3.73 1.98 7.96
CA GLU A 37 -3.53 1.53 9.35
C GLU A 37 -4.75 0.73 9.85
N ASP A 38 -5.96 1.20 9.57
CA ASP A 38 -7.19 0.57 10.03
C ASP A 38 -7.60 -0.66 9.19
N GLU A 39 -7.49 -0.57 7.87
CA GLU A 39 -8.07 -1.57 6.95
C GLU A 39 -7.06 -2.64 6.48
N ALA A 40 -5.75 -2.36 6.47
CA ALA A 40 -4.78 -3.30 5.90
C ALA A 40 -4.50 -4.52 6.78
N VAL A 41 -4.81 -4.45 8.09
CA VAL A 41 -4.61 -5.55 9.04
C VAL A 41 -5.40 -6.81 8.63
N ASP A 42 -6.64 -6.59 8.16
CA ASP A 42 -7.55 -7.66 7.75
C ASP A 42 -7.64 -7.82 6.22
N ALA A 43 -6.90 -7.00 5.46
CA ALA A 43 -6.93 -7.03 4.00
C ALA A 43 -6.20 -8.27 3.47
N GLU A 44 -6.79 -8.93 2.47
CA GLU A 44 -6.09 -10.00 1.77
C GLU A 44 -4.91 -9.42 0.97
N PRO A 45 -3.75 -10.10 0.94
CA PRO A 45 -2.60 -9.67 0.15
C PRO A 45 -2.98 -9.45 -1.31
N ALA A 46 -2.55 -8.31 -1.87
CA ALA A 46 -2.76 -8.01 -3.27
C ALA A 46 -1.97 -8.98 -4.18
N GLU A 47 -2.62 -9.97 -4.77
CA GLU A 47 -1.98 -10.93 -5.68
C GLU A 47 -1.78 -10.39 -7.13
N GLY A 48 -1.88 -9.08 -7.34
CA GLY A 48 -1.64 -8.44 -8.64
C GLY A 48 -2.65 -8.75 -9.76
N MET A 49 -3.55 -9.73 -9.55
CA MET A 49 -4.67 -10.08 -10.45
C MET A 49 -6.03 -9.76 -9.83
N SER A 50 -6.05 -9.14 -8.65
CA SER A 50 -7.30 -8.74 -8.00
C SER A 50 -7.99 -7.66 -8.84
N PRO A 51 -9.25 -7.87 -9.27
CA PRO A 51 -10.02 -6.87 -10.03
C PRO A 51 -10.30 -5.60 -9.22
N VAL A 52 -9.93 -5.58 -7.93
CA VAL A 52 -10.04 -4.41 -7.04
C VAL A 52 -8.89 -3.41 -7.26
N LEU A 53 -7.73 -3.87 -7.75
CA LEU A 53 -6.51 -3.04 -7.86
C LEU A 53 -6.08 -2.73 -9.31
N GLY A 54 -6.91 -3.06 -10.30
CA GLY A 54 -6.99 -2.34 -11.58
C GLY A 54 -7.46 -3.17 -12.79
N PRO A 55 -8.00 -2.54 -13.86
CA PRO A 55 -8.74 -1.26 -13.88
C PRO A 55 -10.11 -1.34 -13.21
#